data_AF-A0A8D1PMR3-F1
#
_entry.id   AF-A0A8D1PMR3-F1
#
_cell.length_a   1.000
_cell.length_b   1.000
_cell.length_c   1.000
_cell.angle_alpha   90.00
_cell.angle_beta   90.00
_cell.angle_gamma   90.00
#
_symmetry.space_group_name_H-M   'P 1'
#
loop_
_entity.id
_entity.type
_entity.pdbx_description
1 polymer ?
#
loop_
_entity_poly.entity_id
_entity_poly.type
_entity_poly.pdbx_seq_one_letter_code
_entity_poly.pdbx_strand_id
1 'polypeptide(L)'
;EGGAQPSFPQSWSPPERTPGWASQAGAVRGARGSEDVCGVPETQDVQAAGPAQPEEVWGGRQELRGSAAEGVPPLTDVSDISHFLSVFQKPHAGVIQAARQLLSDERAPLRQKLLADLLGTVSENIAAETRAEDPPWFEGLEARFRSKSAYLRYSCESRIRSYLREVTSCASLVSVAAREEYLQVVGAMCQELQAARYNGSYFDRGAKAGRRLCTPEGWFSCQGPFDTDDCASRHSINPYGNRESRILFSTWNLDHIIEKKRTVVPTLAAAVGDAEGRVVDWKYFYSLLFTLDNLKLVHVACHKKTTHRLRCDPSRIYRAQAVPRRKRPICRRR
;
A
#
# COMPACT_ATOMS: atom_id res chain seq x y z
N GLU A 1 11.85 -18.43 58.51
CA GLU A 1 11.86 -18.49 57.03
C GLU A 1 10.65 -17.72 56.51
N GLY A 2 10.80 -16.94 55.44
CA GLY A 2 9.71 -16.11 54.89
C GLY A 2 9.82 -16.02 53.38
N GLY A 3 8.81 -16.52 52.67
CA GLY A 3 8.78 -16.54 51.20
C GLY A 3 8.27 -15.22 50.63
N ALA A 4 9.02 -14.62 49.71
CA ALA A 4 8.61 -13.45 48.96
C ALA A 4 7.84 -13.85 47.68
N GLN A 5 6.70 -13.19 47.42
CA GLN A 5 5.99 -13.29 46.14
C GLN A 5 6.68 -12.42 45.07
N PRO A 6 6.68 -12.81 43.79
CA PRO A 6 7.17 -11.96 42.70
C PRO A 6 6.14 -10.87 42.35
N SER A 7 6.60 -9.62 42.30
CA SER A 7 5.79 -8.45 41.93
C SER A 7 5.74 -8.23 40.41
N PHE A 8 4.55 -7.88 39.90
CA PHE A 8 4.37 -7.42 38.53
C PHE A 8 4.77 -5.94 38.39
N PRO A 9 5.48 -5.52 37.33
CA PRO A 9 5.71 -4.11 37.05
C PRO A 9 4.46 -3.45 36.48
N GLN A 10 3.90 -2.50 37.23
CA GLN A 10 2.90 -1.56 36.73
C GLN A 10 3.55 -0.45 35.88
N SER A 11 2.72 0.27 35.12
CA SER A 11 3.05 1.40 34.22
C SER A 11 3.70 1.05 32.86
N TRP A 12 2.85 0.98 31.84
CA TRP A 12 3.24 1.31 30.47
C TRP A 12 2.59 2.64 30.09
N SER A 13 3.36 3.71 30.08
CA SER A 13 2.90 5.04 29.65
C SER A 13 3.05 5.17 28.13
N PRO A 14 2.04 5.64 27.38
CA PRO A 14 2.18 5.90 25.96
C PRO A 14 3.16 7.06 25.73
N PRO A 15 4.03 7.00 24.70
CA PRO A 15 4.90 8.12 24.36
C PRO A 15 4.08 9.34 23.92
N GLU A 16 4.58 10.53 24.28
CA GLU A 16 3.91 11.81 24.03
C GLU A 16 3.68 12.09 22.54
N ARG A 17 2.69 12.96 22.27
CA ARG A 17 2.26 13.30 20.91
C ARG A 17 3.34 14.13 20.20
N THR A 18 4.10 13.53 19.30
CA THR A 18 4.82 14.29 18.26
C THR A 18 3.80 14.83 17.24
N PRO A 19 3.69 16.16 17.02
CA PRO A 19 2.76 16.70 16.05
C PRO A 19 3.24 16.52 14.61
N GLY A 20 2.30 16.27 13.69
CA GLY A 20 2.41 16.74 12.30
C GLY A 20 3.08 15.84 11.26
N TRP A 21 2.40 14.77 10.84
CA TRP A 21 2.32 14.46 9.40
C TRP A 21 0.86 14.26 9.01
N ALA A 22 0.11 15.37 8.99
CA ALA A 22 -1.26 15.36 8.48
C ALA A 22 -1.21 15.18 6.96
N SER A 23 -1.93 14.19 6.44
CA SER A 23 -2.14 14.05 5.00
C SER A 23 -2.93 15.24 4.47
N GLN A 24 -2.27 16.13 3.73
CA GLN A 24 -2.94 17.20 2.99
C GLN A 24 -3.58 16.60 1.73
N ALA A 25 -4.80 16.11 1.86
CA ALA A 25 -5.73 16.03 0.74
C ALA A 25 -6.51 17.35 0.70
N GLY A 26 -6.40 18.10 -0.40
CA GLY A 26 -7.03 19.42 -0.51
C GLY A 26 -8.55 19.35 -0.48
N ALA A 27 -9.17 20.07 0.47
CA ALA A 27 -10.60 20.34 0.48
C ALA A 27 -10.85 21.76 -0.03
N VAL A 28 -11.57 21.88 -1.15
CA VAL A 28 -12.01 23.17 -1.71
C VAL A 28 -13.03 23.81 -0.77
N ARG A 29 -12.96 25.13 -0.59
CA ARG A 29 -13.86 25.88 0.30
C ARG A 29 -15.29 25.91 -0.26
N GLY A 30 -16.26 25.43 0.52
CA GLY A 30 -17.69 25.69 0.40
C GLY A 30 -18.22 26.44 1.62
N ALA A 31 -19.28 27.22 1.48
CA ALA A 31 -19.72 28.20 2.48
C ALA A 31 -20.64 27.65 3.59
N ARG A 32 -21.07 28.55 4.49
CA ARG A 32 -21.75 28.30 5.79
C ARG A 32 -23.26 27.99 5.67
N GLY A 33 -23.81 27.40 6.74
CA GLY A 33 -25.23 27.11 6.98
C GLY A 33 -25.35 25.66 7.51
N SER A 34 -25.44 25.35 8.81
CA SER A 34 -26.30 25.80 9.92
C SER A 34 -27.70 25.16 9.92
N GLU A 35 -28.05 24.63 11.10
CA GLU A 35 -29.38 24.17 11.57
C GLU A 35 -29.81 22.72 11.32
N ASP A 36 -30.61 22.24 12.30
CA ASP A 36 -30.99 20.86 12.61
C ASP A 36 -32.21 20.34 11.81
N VAL A 37 -32.53 19.05 12.03
CA VAL A 37 -33.87 18.48 12.29
C VAL A 37 -34.13 17.16 11.54
N CYS A 38 -34.63 16.17 12.29
CA CYS A 38 -35.12 14.89 11.79
C CYS A 38 -36.46 15.05 11.06
N GLY A 39 -36.64 14.41 9.90
CA GLY A 39 -37.95 14.32 9.26
C GLY A 39 -37.98 13.46 7.99
N VAL A 40 -38.76 12.38 8.02
CA VAL A 40 -39.30 11.67 6.85
C VAL A 40 -40.81 11.97 6.89
N PRO A 41 -41.45 12.42 5.79
CA PRO A 41 -42.22 11.44 5.02
C PRO A 41 -42.37 11.68 3.50
N GLU A 42 -42.67 10.56 2.84
CA GLU A 42 -43.59 10.35 1.72
C GLU A 42 -43.44 10.99 0.32
N THR A 43 -44.04 10.23 -0.59
CA THR A 43 -44.09 10.29 -2.05
C THR A 43 -45.08 11.31 -2.60
N GLN A 44 -44.82 11.82 -3.81
CA GLN A 44 -45.88 12.01 -4.82
C GLN A 44 -45.31 12.11 -6.25
N ASP A 45 -45.94 11.40 -7.18
CA ASP A 45 -45.72 11.52 -8.63
C ASP A 45 -46.35 12.79 -9.20
N VAL A 46 -45.66 13.48 -10.12
CA VAL A 46 -46.31 14.29 -11.16
C VAL A 46 -45.50 14.21 -12.46
N GLN A 47 -46.19 13.94 -13.58
CA GLN A 47 -45.65 13.94 -14.95
C GLN A 47 -45.74 15.35 -15.57
N ALA A 48 -44.87 15.67 -16.55
CA ALA A 48 -45.24 16.06 -17.92
C ALA A 48 -44.27 17.03 -18.65
N ALA A 49 -44.23 16.86 -19.98
CA ALA A 49 -43.98 17.84 -21.04
C ALA A 49 -42.58 18.47 -21.26
N GLY A 50 -42.08 18.33 -22.51
CA GLY A 50 -41.16 19.29 -23.17
C GLY A 50 -41.94 20.46 -23.80
N PRO A 51 -41.46 21.17 -24.86
CA PRO A 51 -40.37 20.86 -25.82
C PRO A 51 -39.17 21.85 -25.63
N ALA A 52 -38.28 22.21 -26.56
CA ALA A 52 -38.13 22.03 -28.03
C ALA A 52 -36.66 22.14 -28.50
N GLN A 53 -36.43 22.07 -29.81
CA GLN A 53 -35.20 22.53 -30.49
C GLN A 53 -35.44 23.86 -31.24
N PRO A 54 -34.36 24.48 -31.77
CA PRO A 54 -34.41 24.82 -33.19
C PRO A 54 -33.20 24.26 -33.99
N GLU A 55 -33.45 23.86 -35.23
CA GLU A 55 -32.43 23.75 -36.27
C GLU A 55 -32.20 25.12 -36.92
N GLU A 56 -30.98 25.39 -37.40
CA GLU A 56 -30.78 26.20 -38.60
C GLU A 56 -29.70 25.59 -39.49
N VAL A 57 -30.00 25.50 -40.79
CA VAL A 57 -29.14 24.96 -41.84
C VAL A 57 -28.81 26.09 -42.82
N TRP A 58 -27.52 26.37 -43.05
CA TRP A 58 -27.06 27.02 -44.27
C TRP A 58 -25.79 26.32 -44.79
N GLY A 59 -25.82 25.91 -46.05
CA GLY A 59 -24.76 25.12 -46.68
C GLY A 59 -23.69 25.95 -47.38
N GLY A 60 -22.51 25.35 -47.56
CA GLY A 60 -21.42 25.91 -48.34
C GLY A 60 -20.47 24.82 -48.82
N ARG A 61 -20.69 24.29 -50.03
CA ARG A 61 -19.81 23.29 -50.64
C ARG A 61 -18.58 23.98 -51.22
N GLN A 62 -17.39 23.64 -50.74
CA GLN A 62 -16.15 24.00 -51.43
C GLN A 62 -15.18 22.82 -51.45
N GLU A 63 -14.98 22.26 -52.64
CA GLU A 63 -13.98 21.22 -52.90
C GLU A 63 -12.58 21.84 -52.90
N LEU A 64 -11.75 21.47 -51.93
CA LEU A 64 -10.31 21.73 -51.96
C LEU A 64 -9.54 20.41 -51.95
N ARG A 65 -9.45 19.85 -53.16
CA ARG A 65 -8.22 19.35 -53.80
C ARG A 65 -7.16 18.82 -52.82
N GLY A 66 -7.01 17.50 -52.77
CA GLY A 66 -6.07 16.82 -51.88
C GLY A 66 -4.64 17.36 -51.97
N SER A 67 -4.13 17.82 -50.84
CA SER A 67 -2.68 17.94 -50.63
C SER A 67 -2.16 16.56 -50.25
N ALA A 68 -0.99 16.18 -50.77
CA ALA A 68 -0.41 14.88 -50.51
C ALA A 68 -0.22 14.64 -49.00
N ALA A 69 -0.66 13.48 -48.52
CA ALA A 69 -0.14 12.98 -47.26
C ALA A 69 1.36 12.73 -47.47
N GLU A 70 2.20 13.59 -46.88
CA GLU A 70 3.61 13.26 -46.70
C GLU A 70 3.65 11.94 -45.92
N GLY A 71 4.06 10.88 -46.61
CA GLY A 71 4.14 9.57 -46.01
C GLY A 71 5.14 9.62 -44.86
N VAL A 72 4.65 9.52 -43.63
CA VAL A 72 5.49 9.20 -42.47
C VAL A 72 6.27 7.95 -42.87
N PRO A 73 7.61 7.99 -42.96
CA PRO A 73 8.38 6.85 -43.41
C PRO A 73 8.12 5.68 -42.45
N PRO A 74 8.06 4.43 -42.94
CA PRO A 74 7.84 3.28 -42.08
C PRO A 74 8.98 3.24 -41.06
N LEU A 75 8.64 3.50 -39.79
CA LEU A 75 9.61 3.68 -38.73
C LEU A 75 10.48 2.43 -38.60
N THR A 76 11.80 2.60 -38.60
CA THR A 76 12.81 1.60 -38.22
C THR A 76 12.82 1.33 -36.70
N ASP A 77 11.65 1.51 -36.08
CA ASP A 77 11.41 2.00 -34.71
C ASP A 77 12.02 1.09 -33.64
N VAL A 78 11.88 -0.22 -33.85
CA VAL A 78 12.24 -1.24 -32.85
C VAL A 78 13.76 -1.30 -32.65
N SER A 79 14.54 -1.11 -33.72
CA SER A 79 16.00 -1.00 -33.68
C SER A 79 16.45 0.26 -32.96
N ASP A 80 15.82 1.39 -33.26
CA ASP A 80 16.21 2.70 -32.75
C ASP A 80 15.89 2.84 -31.24
N ILE A 81 14.73 2.34 -30.80
CA ILE A 81 14.37 2.24 -29.38
C ILE A 81 15.32 1.31 -28.64
N SER A 82 15.70 0.16 -29.23
CA SER A 82 16.64 -0.77 -28.60
C SER A 82 18.03 -0.13 -28.40
N HIS A 83 18.52 0.61 -29.40
CA HIS A 83 19.75 1.38 -29.30
C HIS A 83 19.65 2.46 -28.21
N PHE A 84 18.57 3.26 -28.21
CA PHE A 84 18.30 4.28 -27.19
C PHE A 84 18.33 3.70 -25.77
N LEU A 85 17.61 2.61 -25.52
CA LEU A 85 17.58 1.97 -24.19
C LEU A 85 18.97 1.46 -23.76
N SER A 86 19.79 0.97 -24.68
CA SER A 86 21.14 0.49 -24.37
C SER A 86 22.07 1.60 -23.85
N VAL A 87 21.95 2.82 -24.39
CA VAL A 87 22.72 4.00 -23.95
C VAL A 87 22.37 4.39 -22.52
N PHE A 88 21.10 4.24 -22.13
CA PHE A 88 20.60 4.63 -20.81
C PHE A 88 20.65 3.52 -19.74
N GLN A 89 20.87 2.27 -20.12
CA GLN A 89 21.09 1.18 -19.17
C GLN A 89 22.42 1.31 -18.40
N LYS A 90 23.43 1.96 -19.01
CA LYS A 90 24.70 2.33 -18.39
C LYS A 90 25.05 3.77 -18.78
N PRO A 91 24.39 4.78 -18.19
CA PRO A 91 24.46 6.15 -18.67
C PRO A 91 25.86 6.72 -18.52
N HIS A 92 26.49 7.01 -19.65
CA HIS A 92 27.80 7.67 -19.67
C HIS A 92 27.66 9.13 -19.17
N ALA A 93 28.63 9.62 -18.39
CA ALA A 93 28.55 10.93 -17.75
C ALA A 93 28.27 12.09 -18.75
N GLY A 94 28.85 11.99 -19.96
CA GLY A 94 28.61 12.96 -21.03
C GLY A 94 27.15 13.00 -21.53
N VAL A 95 26.43 11.88 -21.49
CA VAL A 95 25.00 11.83 -21.88
C VAL A 95 24.14 12.52 -20.82
N ILE A 96 24.44 12.32 -19.53
CA ILE A 96 23.77 13.02 -18.43
C ILE A 96 24.01 14.53 -18.53
N GLN A 97 25.25 14.94 -18.84
CA GLN A 97 25.59 16.36 -19.04
C GLN A 97 24.85 16.97 -20.24
N ALA A 98 24.84 16.28 -21.40
CA ALA A 98 24.13 16.73 -22.59
C ALA A 98 22.61 16.85 -22.36
N ALA A 99 22.00 15.88 -21.66
CA ALA A 99 20.58 15.94 -21.31
C ALA A 99 20.25 17.09 -20.34
N ARG A 100 21.15 17.43 -19.40
CA ARG A 100 20.99 18.60 -18.51
C ARG A 100 21.09 19.93 -19.27
N GLN A 101 22.01 20.03 -20.22
CA GLN A 101 22.14 21.20 -21.10
C GLN A 101 20.86 21.36 -21.94
N LEU A 102 20.44 20.29 -22.62
CA LEU A 102 19.22 20.31 -23.44
C LEU A 102 17.97 20.67 -22.63
N LEU A 103 17.80 20.14 -21.40
CA LEU A 103 16.68 20.50 -20.53
C LEU A 103 16.68 21.98 -20.11
N SER A 104 17.85 22.62 -20.03
CA SER A 104 17.97 24.03 -19.63
C SER A 104 17.47 25.00 -20.71
N ASP A 105 17.65 24.65 -21.99
CA ASP A 105 17.25 25.46 -23.15
C ASP A 105 15.87 25.05 -23.73
N GLU A 106 15.41 23.84 -23.46
CA GLU A 106 14.15 23.29 -23.96
C GLU A 106 12.93 24.06 -23.42
N ARG A 107 11.95 24.33 -24.30
CA ARG A 107 10.73 25.10 -23.97
C ARG A 107 9.44 24.31 -24.20
N ALA A 108 9.46 23.22 -24.95
CA ALA A 108 8.28 22.39 -25.18
C ALA A 108 7.97 21.54 -23.93
N PRO A 109 6.80 21.68 -23.27
CA PRO A 109 6.53 21.05 -21.98
C PRO A 109 6.68 19.52 -21.97
N LEU A 110 6.25 18.85 -23.04
CA LEU A 110 6.38 17.39 -23.18
C LEU A 110 7.85 16.96 -23.25
N ARG A 111 8.69 17.73 -23.96
CA ARG A 111 10.13 17.43 -24.12
C ARG A 111 10.89 17.73 -22.83
N GLN A 112 10.57 18.82 -22.13
CA GLN A 112 11.05 19.08 -20.77
C GLN A 112 10.72 17.92 -19.82
N LYS A 113 9.47 17.44 -19.82
CA LYS A 113 9.02 16.34 -18.95
C LYS A 113 9.77 15.04 -19.24
N LEU A 114 9.88 14.66 -20.51
CA LEU A 114 10.60 13.45 -20.92
C LEU A 114 12.09 13.53 -20.52
N LEU A 115 12.75 14.67 -20.76
CA LEU A 115 14.15 14.88 -20.37
C LEU A 115 14.34 14.87 -18.84
N ALA A 116 13.41 15.44 -18.07
CA ALA A 116 13.45 15.42 -16.61
C ALA A 116 13.27 14.00 -16.06
N ASP A 117 12.32 13.22 -16.58
CA ASP A 117 12.07 11.83 -16.15
C ASP A 117 13.24 10.90 -16.50
N LEU A 118 13.82 11.08 -17.69
CA LEU A 118 15.06 10.44 -18.11
C LEU A 118 16.21 10.81 -17.15
N LEU A 119 16.43 12.09 -16.88
CA LEU A 119 17.48 12.58 -15.99
C LEU A 119 17.34 12.06 -14.55
N GLY A 120 16.11 11.97 -14.04
CA GLY A 120 15.80 11.38 -12.74
C GLY A 120 16.17 9.89 -12.68
N THR A 121 15.91 9.15 -13.75
CA THR A 121 16.23 7.71 -13.87
C THR A 121 17.74 7.46 -13.98
N VAL A 122 18.46 8.26 -14.76
CA VAL A 122 19.90 8.03 -15.04
C VAL A 122 20.83 8.62 -13.97
N SER A 123 20.33 9.54 -13.14
CA SER A 123 21.08 10.15 -12.02
C SER A 123 20.91 9.36 -10.70
N GLU A 124 20.37 8.14 -10.74
CA GLU A 124 20.18 7.31 -9.54
C GLU A 124 21.51 6.73 -9.00
N ASN A 125 21.68 6.78 -7.68
CA ASN A 125 22.80 6.19 -6.96
C ASN A 125 22.33 4.96 -6.15
N ILE A 126 21.77 3.96 -6.85
CA ILE A 126 21.23 2.74 -6.23
C ILE A 126 22.31 2.02 -5.39
N ALA A 127 23.55 1.96 -5.88
CA ALA A 127 24.63 1.20 -5.26
C ALA A 127 25.01 1.71 -3.86
N ALA A 128 24.98 3.03 -3.64
CA ALA A 128 25.19 3.60 -2.32
C ALA A 128 24.13 3.14 -1.31
N GLU A 129 24.55 2.84 -0.08
CA GLU A 129 23.72 2.36 1.01
C GLU A 129 23.80 3.28 2.24
N THR A 130 24.92 3.97 2.49
CA THR A 130 25.09 4.82 3.68
C THR A 130 24.87 6.30 3.42
N ARG A 131 24.56 7.05 4.49
CA ARG A 131 24.42 8.52 4.46
C ARG A 131 25.72 9.25 4.07
N ALA A 132 26.89 8.60 4.21
CA ALA A 132 28.15 9.17 3.77
C ALA A 132 28.36 9.02 2.25
N GLU A 133 27.92 7.92 1.66
CA GLU A 133 28.03 7.65 0.22
C GLU A 133 27.02 8.44 -0.63
N ASP A 134 25.83 8.72 -0.08
CA ASP A 134 24.76 9.43 -0.79
C ASP A 134 23.99 10.38 0.15
N PRO A 135 24.59 11.50 0.59
CA PRO A 135 23.91 12.47 1.46
C PRO A 135 22.58 13.01 0.90
N PRO A 136 22.45 13.36 -0.40
CA PRO A 136 21.19 13.88 -0.97
C PRO A 136 20.00 12.94 -0.79
N TRP A 137 20.20 11.61 -0.88
CA TRP A 137 19.14 10.65 -0.60
C TRP A 137 18.57 10.76 0.82
N PHE A 138 19.33 11.23 1.81
CA PHE A 138 18.89 11.33 3.21
C PHE A 138 18.31 12.69 3.59
N GLU A 139 18.22 13.64 2.67
CA GLU A 139 17.61 14.95 2.93
C GLU A 139 16.18 14.82 3.47
N GLY A 140 15.87 15.63 4.48
CA GLY A 140 14.60 15.58 5.21
C GLY A 140 14.45 14.43 6.21
N LEU A 141 15.45 13.55 6.38
CA LEU A 141 15.40 12.47 7.37
C LEU A 141 16.21 12.79 8.64
N GLU A 142 15.65 12.40 9.78
CA GLU A 142 16.30 12.42 11.08
C GLU A 142 17.72 11.81 11.06
N ALA A 143 18.64 12.41 11.82
CA ALA A 143 20.05 12.02 11.87
C ALA A 143 20.31 10.58 12.34
N ARG A 144 19.30 9.89 12.94
CA ARG A 144 19.38 8.46 13.30
C ARG A 144 19.49 7.54 12.09
N PHE A 145 18.99 7.94 10.93
CA PHE A 145 19.00 7.10 9.72
C PHE A 145 20.35 7.20 9.00
N ARG A 146 21.21 6.20 9.23
CA ARG A 146 22.56 6.09 8.68
C ARG A 146 22.66 5.25 7.41
N SER A 147 21.67 4.40 7.11
CA SER A 147 21.60 3.61 5.87
C SER A 147 20.20 3.64 5.25
N LYS A 148 20.14 3.43 3.92
CA LYS A 148 18.90 3.46 3.13
C LYS A 148 17.96 2.33 3.57
N SER A 149 18.52 1.13 3.75
CA SER A 149 17.79 -0.05 4.23
C SER A 149 17.28 0.13 5.65
N ALA A 150 18.00 0.82 6.53
CA ALA A 150 17.51 1.11 7.88
C ALA A 150 16.27 2.02 7.88
N TYR A 151 16.22 3.04 7.01
CA TYR A 151 15.05 3.88 6.83
C TYR A 151 13.87 3.12 6.20
N LEU A 152 14.10 2.35 5.13
CA LEU A 152 13.02 1.64 4.45
C LEU A 152 12.43 0.50 5.32
N ARG A 153 13.27 -0.18 6.10
CA ARG A 153 12.82 -1.10 7.16
C ARG A 153 11.92 -0.39 8.16
N TYR A 154 12.34 0.75 8.72
CA TYR A 154 11.53 1.57 9.63
C TYR A 154 10.22 2.05 8.99
N SER A 155 10.22 2.40 7.70
CA SER A 155 9.03 2.78 6.94
C SER A 155 8.02 1.63 6.86
N CYS A 156 8.48 0.41 6.54
CA CYS A 156 7.64 -0.78 6.56
C CYS A 156 7.07 -1.06 7.96
N GLU A 157 7.93 -1.10 8.98
CA GLU A 157 7.51 -1.33 10.37
C GLU A 157 6.46 -0.30 10.81
N SER A 158 6.58 0.96 10.38
CA SER A 158 5.64 2.03 10.72
C SER A 158 4.25 1.85 10.10
N ARG A 159 4.17 1.27 8.89
CA ARG A 159 2.89 0.87 8.27
C ARG A 159 2.23 -0.26 9.07
N ILE A 160 2.98 -1.32 9.37
CA ILE A 160 2.47 -2.47 10.15
C ILE A 160 2.06 -2.05 11.58
N ARG A 161 2.83 -1.17 12.24
CA ARG A 161 2.43 -0.53 13.52
C ARG A 161 1.17 0.31 13.40
N SER A 162 0.92 0.98 12.27
CA SER A 162 -0.36 1.65 12.02
C SER A 162 -1.51 0.65 12.01
N TYR A 163 -1.33 -0.47 11.31
CA TYR A 163 -2.36 -1.50 11.23
C TYR A 163 -2.69 -2.07 12.60
N LEU A 164 -1.68 -2.34 13.44
CA LEU A 164 -1.87 -2.78 14.82
C LEU A 164 -2.64 -1.73 15.64
N ARG A 165 -2.23 -0.44 15.60
CA ARG A 165 -2.92 0.64 16.32
C ARG A 165 -4.39 0.77 15.91
N GLU A 166 -4.70 0.62 14.62
CA GLU A 166 -6.08 0.61 14.13
C GLU A 166 -6.87 -0.59 14.69
N VAL A 167 -6.30 -1.80 14.66
CA VAL A 167 -6.93 -3.01 15.23
C VAL A 167 -7.17 -2.84 16.75
N THR A 168 -6.20 -2.29 17.49
CA THR A 168 -6.36 -1.96 18.91
C THR A 168 -7.47 -0.94 19.13
N SER A 169 -7.57 0.11 18.30
CA SER A 169 -8.60 1.15 18.44
C SER A 169 -10.03 0.60 18.30
N CYS A 170 -10.22 -0.46 17.51
CA CYS A 170 -11.51 -1.13 17.34
C CYS A 170 -12.01 -1.87 18.60
N ALA A 171 -11.19 -2.04 19.65
CA ALA A 171 -11.67 -2.51 20.96
C ALA A 171 -12.77 -1.61 21.55
N SER A 172 -12.85 -0.34 21.12
CA SER A 172 -13.94 0.58 21.45
C SER A 172 -15.31 0.13 20.92
N LEU A 173 -15.34 -0.61 19.80
CA LEU A 173 -16.55 -1.11 19.13
C LEU A 173 -16.98 -2.50 19.60
N VAL A 174 -16.12 -3.20 20.35
CA VAL A 174 -16.41 -4.51 20.95
C VAL A 174 -17.28 -4.33 22.19
N SER A 175 -18.21 -5.26 22.43
CA SER A 175 -19.05 -5.27 23.63
C SER A 175 -18.19 -5.30 24.91
N VAL A 176 -18.72 -4.75 26.01
CA VAL A 176 -17.97 -4.66 27.28
C VAL A 176 -17.53 -6.04 27.78
N ALA A 177 -18.38 -7.06 27.62
CA ALA A 177 -18.09 -8.44 28.00
C ALA A 177 -16.95 -9.08 27.18
N ALA A 178 -16.86 -8.79 25.88
CA ALA A 178 -15.87 -9.39 24.98
C ALA A 178 -14.58 -8.56 24.83
N ARG A 179 -14.55 -7.33 25.37
CA ARG A 179 -13.43 -6.38 25.19
C ARG A 179 -12.12 -6.90 25.76
N GLU A 180 -12.15 -7.58 26.91
CA GLU A 180 -10.92 -8.10 27.53
C GLU A 180 -10.30 -9.19 26.67
N GLU A 181 -11.07 -10.20 26.27
CA GLU A 181 -10.60 -11.29 25.41
C GLU A 181 -10.08 -10.76 24.05
N TYR A 182 -10.77 -9.77 23.46
CA TYR A 182 -10.29 -9.10 22.25
C TYR A 182 -8.91 -8.45 22.46
N LEU A 183 -8.71 -7.76 23.59
CA LEU A 183 -7.42 -7.14 23.92
C LEU A 183 -6.34 -8.18 24.23
N GLN A 184 -6.67 -9.34 24.84
CA GLN A 184 -5.74 -10.45 25.01
C GLN A 184 -5.29 -11.03 23.65
N VAL A 185 -6.23 -11.22 22.71
CA VAL A 185 -5.96 -11.66 21.34
C VAL A 185 -5.08 -10.65 20.58
N VAL A 186 -5.38 -9.35 20.68
CA VAL A 186 -4.55 -8.28 20.11
C VAL A 186 -3.16 -8.22 20.77
N GLY A 187 -3.08 -8.51 22.07
CA GLY A 187 -1.82 -8.65 22.81
C GLY A 187 -0.93 -9.78 22.26
N ALA A 188 -1.51 -10.96 22.00
CA ALA A 188 -0.79 -12.07 21.38
C ALA A 188 -0.27 -11.71 19.97
N MET A 189 -1.09 -11.06 19.14
CA MET A 189 -0.66 -10.57 17.83
C MET A 189 0.45 -9.50 17.93
N CYS A 190 0.41 -8.63 18.94
CA CYS A 190 1.46 -7.65 19.20
C CYS A 190 2.79 -8.32 19.56
N GLN A 191 2.78 -9.36 20.40
CA GLN A 191 3.97 -10.14 20.75
C GLN A 191 4.57 -10.85 19.52
N GLU A 192 3.75 -11.49 18.67
CA GLU A 192 4.23 -12.12 17.45
C GLU A 192 4.79 -11.09 16.45
N LEU A 193 4.16 -9.90 16.33
CA LEU A 193 4.70 -8.78 15.56
C LEU A 193 6.06 -8.28 16.09
N GLN A 194 6.23 -8.17 17.41
CA GLN A 194 7.49 -7.75 18.03
C GLN A 194 8.61 -8.76 17.73
N ALA A 195 8.34 -10.06 17.88
CA ALA A 195 9.26 -11.13 17.51
C ALA A 195 9.62 -11.10 16.02
N ALA A 196 8.65 -10.81 15.15
CA ALA A 196 8.85 -10.65 13.71
C ALA A 196 9.48 -9.30 13.29
N ARG A 197 9.79 -8.40 14.24
CA ARG A 197 10.23 -7.00 14.01
C ARG A 197 9.29 -6.24 13.07
N TYR A 198 7.98 -6.30 13.34
CA TYR A 198 6.90 -5.66 12.59
C TYR A 198 7.00 -5.87 11.05
N ASN A 199 7.53 -7.03 10.65
CA ASN A 199 7.80 -7.40 9.26
C ASN A 199 8.61 -6.37 8.45
N GLY A 200 9.44 -5.57 9.12
CA GLY A 200 10.26 -4.52 8.48
C GLY A 200 11.15 -5.01 7.34
N SER A 201 11.49 -6.29 7.33
CA SER A 201 12.29 -6.93 6.27
C SER A 201 11.64 -6.84 4.88
N TYR A 202 10.32 -6.66 4.78
CA TYR A 202 9.64 -6.57 3.49
C TYR A 202 10.20 -5.46 2.59
N PHE A 203 10.66 -4.34 3.16
CA PHE A 203 11.26 -3.23 2.39
C PHE A 203 12.80 -3.17 2.49
N ASP A 204 13.45 -4.21 2.99
CA ASP A 204 14.89 -4.26 3.21
C ASP A 204 15.59 -5.14 2.15
N ARG A 205 16.26 -4.51 1.18
CA ARG A 205 17.00 -5.20 0.12
C ARG A 205 18.10 -6.12 0.63
N GLY A 206 18.66 -5.83 1.81
CA GLY A 206 19.66 -6.65 2.49
C GLY A 206 19.07 -7.86 3.24
N ALA A 207 17.75 -7.98 3.36
CA ALA A 207 17.12 -9.13 3.99
C ALA A 207 17.17 -10.38 3.08
N LYS A 208 17.05 -11.56 3.72
CA LYS A 208 17.02 -12.86 3.05
C LYS A 208 15.92 -12.92 1.99
N ALA A 209 16.18 -13.62 0.88
CA ALA A 209 15.15 -13.95 -0.11
C ALA A 209 13.93 -14.60 0.56
N GLY A 210 12.72 -14.27 0.09
CA GLY A 210 11.45 -14.66 0.73
C GLY A 210 11.06 -13.83 1.96
N ARG A 211 11.94 -12.98 2.51
CA ARG A 211 11.60 -12.02 3.59
C ARG A 211 11.55 -10.56 3.15
N ARG A 212 11.91 -10.26 1.89
CA ARG A 212 11.84 -8.95 1.24
C ARG A 212 10.93 -9.01 0.00
N LEU A 213 10.30 -7.89 -0.34
CA LEU A 213 9.46 -7.70 -1.53
C LEU A 213 10.25 -7.17 -2.75
N CYS A 214 11.53 -6.86 -2.57
CA CYS A 214 12.40 -6.33 -3.61
C CYS A 214 13.52 -7.29 -4.03
N THR A 215 14.14 -6.98 -5.17
CA THR A 215 15.40 -7.59 -5.62
C THR A 215 16.56 -7.21 -4.67
N PRO A 216 17.75 -7.86 -4.74
CA PRO A 216 18.90 -7.45 -3.92
C PRO A 216 19.31 -5.98 -4.10
N GLU A 217 19.05 -5.41 -5.28
CA GLU A 217 19.38 -4.03 -5.65
C GLU A 217 18.33 -3.03 -5.13
N GLY A 218 17.16 -3.50 -4.71
CA GLY A 218 16.08 -2.68 -4.16
C GLY A 218 14.91 -2.41 -5.10
N TRP A 219 14.80 -3.09 -6.24
CA TRP A 219 13.64 -2.93 -7.15
C TRP A 219 12.40 -3.60 -6.58
N PHE A 220 11.33 -2.84 -6.42
CA PHE A 220 9.99 -3.32 -6.09
C PHE A 220 9.13 -3.36 -7.35
N SER A 221 8.30 -4.40 -7.49
CA SER A 221 7.30 -4.54 -8.55
C SER A 221 5.90 -4.50 -7.95
N CYS A 222 4.96 -3.86 -8.65
CA CYS A 222 3.55 -3.83 -8.25
C CYS A 222 2.91 -5.21 -8.47
N GLN A 223 2.21 -5.72 -7.45
CA GLN A 223 1.56 -7.05 -7.46
C GLN A 223 0.12 -7.02 -8.04
N GLY A 224 -0.21 -5.98 -8.82
CA GLY A 224 -1.54 -5.75 -9.36
C GLY A 224 -2.58 -5.36 -8.30
N PRO A 225 -3.79 -4.90 -8.70
CA PRO A 225 -4.91 -4.74 -7.78
C PRO A 225 -5.29 -6.06 -7.09
N PHE A 226 -6.09 -5.97 -6.02
CA PHE A 226 -6.47 -7.13 -5.20
C PHE A 226 -7.06 -8.30 -6.02
N ASP A 227 -7.81 -8.00 -7.08
CA ASP A 227 -8.58 -8.91 -7.94
C ASP A 227 -7.85 -9.44 -9.18
N THR A 228 -6.55 -9.16 -9.34
CA THR A 228 -5.71 -9.70 -10.44
C THR A 228 -4.36 -10.17 -9.92
N ASP A 229 -3.77 -11.18 -10.54
CA ASP A 229 -2.49 -11.73 -10.08
C ASP A 229 -1.28 -10.82 -10.38
N ASP A 230 -1.34 -10.03 -11.46
CA ASP A 230 -0.23 -9.21 -11.96
C ASP A 230 -0.61 -7.74 -12.23
N CYS A 231 0.40 -6.86 -12.23
CA CYS A 231 0.23 -5.47 -12.67
C CYS A 231 0.35 -5.35 -14.19
N ALA A 232 -0.79 -5.13 -14.88
CA ALA A 232 -0.82 -4.92 -16.33
C ALA A 232 0.13 -3.80 -16.83
N SER A 233 0.23 -2.69 -16.09
CA SER A 233 1.12 -1.57 -16.41
C SER A 233 2.59 -1.80 -15.99
N ARG A 234 2.93 -2.95 -15.40
CA ARG A 234 4.27 -3.33 -14.91
C ARG A 234 4.96 -2.25 -14.07
N HIS A 235 4.21 -1.54 -13.22
CA HIS A 235 4.76 -0.49 -12.35
C HIS A 235 5.90 -1.06 -11.49
N SER A 236 7.06 -0.41 -11.54
CA SER A 236 8.24 -0.73 -10.73
C SER A 236 8.85 0.54 -10.14
N ILE A 237 9.57 0.41 -9.02
CA ILE A 237 10.27 1.53 -8.39
C ILE A 237 11.50 1.04 -7.62
N ASN A 238 12.57 1.84 -7.61
CA ASN A 238 13.70 1.64 -6.71
C ASN A 238 13.81 2.82 -5.72
N PRO A 239 13.23 2.73 -4.50
CA PRO A 239 13.33 3.80 -3.51
C PRO A 239 14.74 3.99 -2.94
N TYR A 240 15.70 3.13 -3.29
CA TYR A 240 17.13 3.31 -2.97
C TYR A 240 17.85 4.20 -3.98
N GLY A 241 17.31 4.42 -5.19
CA GLY A 241 18.00 5.12 -6.28
C GLY A 241 18.21 6.62 -6.02
N ASN A 242 17.17 7.33 -5.61
CA ASN A 242 17.24 8.77 -5.35
C ASN A 242 16.18 9.24 -4.31
N ARG A 243 16.27 10.52 -3.90
CA ARG A 243 15.38 11.17 -2.92
C ARG A 243 13.91 11.20 -3.35
N GLU A 244 13.63 11.39 -4.63
CA GLU A 244 12.27 11.46 -5.20
C GLU A 244 11.64 10.06 -5.25
N SER A 245 12.32 9.04 -5.77
CA SER A 245 11.89 7.64 -5.74
C SER A 245 11.57 7.17 -4.31
N ARG A 246 12.37 7.58 -3.31
CA ARG A 246 12.10 7.36 -1.88
C ARG A 246 10.79 8.02 -1.41
N ILE A 247 10.50 9.24 -1.86
CA ILE A 247 9.27 9.97 -1.53
C ILE A 247 8.06 9.37 -2.25
N LEU A 248 8.17 9.07 -3.55
CA LEU A 248 7.11 8.44 -4.35
C LEU A 248 6.70 7.08 -3.78
N PHE A 249 7.64 6.31 -3.21
CA PHE A 249 7.35 5.04 -2.53
C PHE A 249 6.46 5.19 -1.27
N SER A 250 6.30 6.41 -0.72
CA SER A 250 5.28 6.66 0.30
C SER A 250 3.84 6.54 -0.21
N THR A 251 3.63 6.73 -1.52
CA THR A 251 2.31 6.60 -2.18
C THR A 251 1.93 5.15 -2.52
N TRP A 252 2.93 4.26 -2.58
CA TRP A 252 2.72 2.82 -2.76
C TRP A 252 2.11 2.22 -1.49
N ASN A 253 1.13 1.34 -1.64
CA ASN A 253 0.36 0.80 -0.51
C ASN A 253 0.69 -0.67 -0.28
N LEU A 254 0.61 -1.11 0.99
CA LEU A 254 0.47 -2.53 1.33
C LEU A 254 -1.03 -2.77 1.53
N ASP A 255 -1.72 -3.08 0.44
CA ASP A 255 -3.18 -3.20 0.37
C ASP A 255 -3.65 -4.57 0.85
N HIS A 256 -4.78 -4.61 1.55
CA HIS A 256 -5.34 -5.81 2.17
C HIS A 256 -6.32 -6.48 1.20
N ILE A 257 -5.99 -7.65 0.66
CA ILE A 257 -6.84 -8.41 -0.28
C ILE A 257 -8.24 -8.63 0.33
N ILE A 258 -8.30 -9.25 1.51
CA ILE A 258 -9.48 -9.24 2.40
C ILE A 258 -9.39 -7.99 3.28
N GLU A 259 -10.30 -7.05 3.08
CA GLU A 259 -10.23 -5.71 3.67
C GLU A 259 -10.19 -5.70 5.21
N LYS A 260 -9.11 -5.13 5.77
CA LYS A 260 -8.91 -4.99 7.22
C LYS A 260 -10.11 -4.39 7.95
N LYS A 261 -10.53 -3.18 7.55
CA LYS A 261 -11.57 -2.42 8.27
C LYS A 261 -13.00 -2.87 7.98
N ARG A 262 -13.28 -3.31 6.74
CA ARG A 262 -14.64 -3.71 6.33
C ARG A 262 -14.96 -5.16 6.68
N THR A 263 -13.95 -6.04 6.71
CA THR A 263 -14.15 -7.50 6.87
C THR A 263 -13.38 -8.07 8.05
N VAL A 264 -12.04 -7.96 8.08
CA VAL A 264 -11.21 -8.76 8.99
C VAL A 264 -11.42 -8.38 10.46
N VAL A 265 -11.40 -7.09 10.77
CA VAL A 265 -11.56 -6.60 12.16
C VAL A 265 -13.00 -6.77 12.68
N PRO A 266 -14.06 -6.45 11.92
CA PRO A 266 -15.42 -6.81 12.32
C PRO A 266 -15.61 -8.32 12.54
N THR A 267 -15.03 -9.17 11.68
CA THR A 267 -15.11 -10.62 11.84
C THR A 267 -14.39 -11.09 13.11
N LEU A 268 -13.22 -10.51 13.44
CA LEU A 268 -12.51 -10.81 14.68
C LEU A 268 -13.33 -10.40 15.92
N ALA A 269 -13.92 -9.20 15.90
CA ALA A 269 -14.76 -8.70 16.99
C ALA A 269 -15.98 -9.59 17.24
N ALA A 270 -16.68 -9.99 16.17
CA ALA A 270 -17.80 -10.92 16.25
C ALA A 270 -17.34 -12.32 16.72
N ALA A 271 -16.25 -12.85 16.19
CA ALA A 271 -15.75 -14.18 16.57
C ALA A 271 -15.41 -14.33 18.05
N VAL A 272 -14.91 -13.24 18.68
CA VAL A 272 -14.66 -13.16 20.14
C VAL A 272 -15.97 -12.98 20.91
N GLY A 273 -16.90 -12.14 20.45
CA GLY A 273 -18.21 -11.96 21.10
C GLY A 273 -19.07 -13.22 21.10
N ASP A 274 -19.09 -13.93 19.97
CA ASP A 274 -19.92 -15.11 19.73
C ASP A 274 -19.14 -16.42 19.99
N ALA A 275 -18.08 -16.37 20.80
CA ALA A 275 -17.16 -17.50 20.97
C ALA A 275 -17.87 -18.77 21.47
N GLU A 276 -18.83 -18.66 22.39
CA GLU A 276 -19.61 -19.78 22.95
C GLU A 276 -18.73 -20.95 23.45
N GLY A 277 -17.56 -20.63 24.03
CA GLY A 277 -16.57 -21.61 24.49
C GLY A 277 -15.63 -22.17 23.41
N ARG A 278 -15.73 -21.72 22.16
CA ARG A 278 -14.76 -21.98 21.09
C ARG A 278 -13.58 -21.01 21.20
N VAL A 279 -12.37 -21.50 20.96
CA VAL A 279 -11.16 -20.66 20.97
C VAL A 279 -10.92 -20.07 19.58
N VAL A 280 -10.89 -18.74 19.47
CA VAL A 280 -10.57 -18.03 18.22
C VAL A 280 -9.15 -18.37 17.76
N ASP A 281 -8.96 -18.70 16.47
CA ASP A 281 -7.63 -18.85 15.90
C ASP A 281 -7.05 -17.49 15.51
N TRP A 282 -6.53 -16.78 16.51
CA TRP A 282 -5.89 -15.49 16.30
C TRP A 282 -4.73 -15.51 15.30
N LYS A 283 -4.11 -16.66 15.01
CA LYS A 283 -3.05 -16.77 13.99
C LYS A 283 -3.58 -16.61 12.58
N TYR A 284 -4.81 -17.05 12.33
CA TYR A 284 -5.48 -16.76 11.07
C TYR A 284 -5.65 -15.24 10.89
N PHE A 285 -6.18 -14.55 11.89
CA PHE A 285 -6.32 -13.09 11.85
C PHE A 285 -4.97 -12.35 11.77
N TYR A 286 -3.92 -12.84 12.44
CA TYR A 286 -2.56 -12.32 12.30
C TYR A 286 -2.08 -12.37 10.83
N SER A 287 -2.27 -13.51 10.16
CA SER A 287 -1.90 -13.64 8.73
C SER A 287 -2.64 -12.62 7.86
N LEU A 288 -3.95 -12.47 8.05
CA LEU A 288 -4.77 -11.50 7.32
C LEU A 288 -4.39 -10.04 7.60
N LEU A 289 -3.99 -9.70 8.82
CA LEU A 289 -3.77 -8.31 9.22
C LEU A 289 -2.36 -7.81 8.87
N PHE A 290 -1.34 -8.67 8.90
CA PHE A 290 0.06 -8.23 8.97
C PHE A 290 1.05 -8.93 8.05
N THR A 291 0.64 -9.97 7.32
CA THR A 291 1.55 -10.77 6.47
C THR A 291 1.22 -10.66 4.98
N LEU A 292 2.15 -11.11 4.13
CA LEU A 292 1.97 -11.15 2.67
C LEU A 292 0.90 -12.16 2.22
N ASP A 293 0.39 -13.01 3.12
CA ASP A 293 -0.73 -13.92 2.83
C ASP A 293 -2.02 -13.15 2.45
N ASN A 294 -2.11 -11.88 2.87
CA ASN A 294 -3.24 -10.98 2.57
C ASN A 294 -2.80 -9.55 2.18
N LEU A 295 -1.50 -9.27 2.09
CA LEU A 295 -0.95 -7.95 1.75
C LEU A 295 -0.32 -7.95 0.35
N LYS A 296 -0.85 -7.13 -0.57
CA LYS A 296 -0.22 -6.82 -1.88
C LYS A 296 0.46 -5.46 -1.84
N LEU A 297 1.71 -5.38 -2.29
CA LEU A 297 2.39 -4.13 -2.58
C LEU A 297 1.93 -3.58 -3.93
N VAL A 298 1.23 -2.44 -3.90
CA VAL A 298 0.61 -1.85 -5.08
C VAL A 298 1.01 -0.39 -5.30
N HIS A 299 1.24 -0.04 -6.57
CA HIS A 299 1.32 1.35 -7.00
C HIS A 299 -0.03 2.05 -6.74
N VAL A 300 -0.02 3.37 -6.50
CA VAL A 300 -1.24 4.14 -6.17
C VAL A 300 -2.35 4.00 -7.24
N ALA A 301 -1.99 3.88 -8.52
CA ALA A 301 -2.95 3.67 -9.62
C ALA A 301 -3.56 2.25 -9.63
N CYS A 302 -2.94 1.27 -8.96
CA CYS A 302 -3.45 -0.09 -8.82
C CYS A 302 -4.22 -0.32 -7.51
N HIS A 303 -4.23 0.65 -6.59
CA HIS A 303 -4.96 0.56 -5.32
C HIS A 303 -6.45 0.89 -5.53
N LYS A 304 -7.25 -0.13 -5.88
CA LYS A 304 -8.69 -0.02 -6.07
C LYS A 304 -9.40 0.24 -4.73
N LYS A 305 -9.85 1.47 -4.47
CA LYS A 305 -10.58 1.85 -3.23
C LYS A 305 -12.03 1.32 -3.14
N THR A 306 -12.48 0.57 -4.15
CA THR A 306 -13.77 -0.13 -4.16
C THR A 306 -13.82 -1.23 -3.11
N THR A 307 -15.00 -1.64 -2.66
CA THR A 307 -15.14 -2.80 -1.76
C THR A 307 -14.66 -4.08 -2.46
N HIS A 308 -13.77 -4.85 -1.83
CA HIS A 308 -13.16 -6.04 -2.43
C HIS A 308 -14.14 -7.24 -2.48
N ARG A 309 -15.25 -7.18 -1.75
CA ARG A 309 -16.31 -8.22 -1.65
C ARG A 309 -15.83 -9.60 -1.16
N LEU A 310 -14.57 -9.72 -0.73
CA LEU A 310 -14.01 -10.92 -0.13
C LEU A 310 -14.36 -11.03 1.36
N ARG A 311 -14.47 -12.28 1.84
CA ARG A 311 -14.82 -12.63 3.22
C ARG A 311 -13.72 -13.48 3.85
N CYS A 312 -13.62 -13.45 5.17
CA CYS A 312 -12.82 -14.41 5.93
C CYS A 312 -13.36 -15.83 5.71
N ASP A 313 -12.45 -16.81 5.69
CA ASP A 313 -12.73 -18.25 5.64
C ASP A 313 -13.35 -18.70 6.97
N PRO A 314 -14.64 -19.11 6.99
CA PRO A 314 -15.31 -19.51 8.22
C PRO A 314 -14.67 -20.71 8.92
N SER A 315 -14.00 -21.59 8.16
CA SER A 315 -13.37 -22.80 8.71
C SER A 315 -12.10 -22.52 9.54
N ARG A 316 -11.54 -21.31 9.41
CA ARG A 316 -10.29 -20.89 10.05
C ARG A 316 -10.48 -19.83 11.15
N ILE A 317 -11.72 -19.40 11.43
CA ILE A 317 -12.01 -18.42 12.48
C ILE A 317 -11.73 -18.99 13.89
N TYR A 318 -12.03 -20.27 14.10
CA TYR A 318 -11.85 -20.96 15.38
C TYR A 318 -10.85 -22.10 15.24
N ARG A 319 -10.14 -22.42 16.33
CA ARG A 319 -9.25 -23.57 16.37
C ARG A 319 -10.05 -24.86 16.26
N ALA A 320 -9.57 -25.79 15.43
CA ALA A 320 -10.15 -27.12 15.33
C ALA A 320 -10.15 -27.81 16.71
N GLN A 321 -11.32 -28.32 17.12
CA GLN A 321 -11.42 -29.13 18.32
C GLN A 321 -10.60 -30.41 18.13
N ALA A 322 -9.73 -30.72 19.09
CA ALA A 322 -8.91 -31.93 19.04
C ALA A 322 -9.81 -33.16 19.18
N VAL A 323 -10.17 -33.79 18.05
CA VAL A 323 -10.96 -35.03 18.04
C VAL A 323 -10.23 -36.09 18.88
N PRO A 324 -10.83 -36.62 19.96
CA PRO A 324 -10.19 -37.64 20.77
C PRO A 324 -9.85 -38.85 19.89
N ARG A 325 -8.57 -39.21 19.80
CA ARG A 325 -8.14 -40.43 19.11
C ARG A 325 -8.82 -41.63 19.75
N ARG A 326 -9.86 -42.17 19.10
CA ARG A 326 -10.50 -43.44 19.48
C ARG A 326 -9.40 -44.50 19.59
N LYS A 327 -9.14 -45.01 20.80
CA LYS A 327 -8.23 -46.13 21.01
C LYS A 327 -8.73 -47.30 20.16
N ARG A 328 -7.94 -47.75 19.18
CA ARG A 328 -8.24 -48.98 18.43
C ARG A 328 -8.37 -50.13 19.43
N PRO A 329 -9.45 -50.94 19.40
CA PRO A 329 -9.54 -52.10 20.26
C PRO A 329 -8.40 -53.07 19.91
N ILE A 330 -7.70 -53.56 20.94
CA ILE A 330 -6.67 -54.58 20.76
C ILE A 330 -7.35 -55.87 20.33
N CYS A 331 -7.18 -56.25 19.07
CA CYS A 331 -7.59 -57.55 18.57
C CYS A 331 -6.72 -58.62 19.23
N ARG A 332 -7.25 -59.29 20.25
CA ARG A 332 -6.63 -60.51 20.78
C ARG A 332 -6.79 -61.61 19.73
N ARG A 333 -5.68 -62.01 19.09
CA ARG A 333 -5.62 -63.28 18.38
C ARG A 333 -5.87 -64.41 19.39
N ARG A 334 -6.75 -65.34 19.02
CA ARG A 334 -6.83 -66.68 19.60
C ARG A 334 -5.80 -67.58 18.94
#